data_AF-A0A0L9VMK6-F1
#
_entry.id   AF-A0A0L9VMK6-F1
#
_cell.length_a   1.000
_cell.length_b   1.000
_cell.length_c   1.000
_cell.angle_alpha   90.00
_cell.angle_beta   90.00
_cell.angle_gamma   90.00
#
_symmetry.space_group_name_H-M   'P 1'
#
loop_
_entity.id
_entity.type
_entity.pdbx_description
1 polymer ?
#
loop_
_entity_poly.entity_id
_entity_poly.type
_entity_poly.pdbx_seq_one_letter_code
_entity_poly.pdbx_strand_id
1 'polypeptide(L)'
;MGKSGSTPVTASAKVHPSNDPELDPDSYALEKFRLYETRAEIKSLLQRIAEGNRATDGLTFVAKVFGIAGCIKFLESYYLILVTKRRQIGAICGHAIYNIKESQLITIPHVSIKSDLAHSKTELRYKKLLSSVDLTKDFSYSYTYPIMQSLQKNVSPSEDGGMSFQTQEPNNWSDLPDILRRGVKNGSRSGQERGKHGRKRQFLGKED
;
A
#
# COMPACT_ATOMS: atom_id res chain seq x y z
N MET A 1 -62.34 0.91 -52.46
CA MET A 1 -61.22 1.73 -51.94
C MET A 1 -60.90 1.26 -50.54
N GLY A 2 -59.70 0.68 -50.36
CA GLY A 2 -59.32 -0.09 -49.17
C GLY A 2 -58.82 0.76 -48.01
N LYS A 3 -59.04 0.26 -46.79
CA LYS A 3 -58.42 0.75 -45.55
C LYS A 3 -57.38 -0.28 -45.12
N SER A 4 -56.10 0.02 -45.29
CA SER A 4 -54.99 -0.71 -44.67
C SER A 4 -54.50 0.08 -43.46
N GLY A 5 -54.80 -0.42 -42.26
CA GLY A 5 -54.24 0.10 -41.02
C GLY A 5 -52.79 -0.34 -40.87
N SER A 6 -51.87 0.61 -40.70
CA SER A 6 -50.49 0.35 -40.31
C SER A 6 -50.40 0.30 -38.78
N THR A 7 -49.89 -0.82 -38.25
CA THR A 7 -49.49 -0.96 -36.86
C THR A 7 -48.14 -0.26 -36.62
N PRO A 8 -47.90 0.34 -35.44
CA PRO A 8 -46.59 0.88 -35.11
C PRO A 8 -45.64 -0.27 -34.73
N VAL A 9 -44.49 -0.33 -35.38
CA VAL A 9 -43.42 -1.28 -35.04
C VAL A 9 -42.62 -0.69 -33.86
N THR A 10 -42.84 -1.24 -32.66
CA THR A 10 -42.00 -0.92 -31.50
C THR A 10 -40.64 -1.58 -31.66
N ALA A 11 -39.63 -0.81 -32.07
CA ALA A 11 -38.24 -1.27 -32.09
C ALA A 11 -37.74 -1.46 -30.65
N SER A 12 -37.71 -2.70 -30.16
CA SER A 12 -37.00 -3.05 -28.94
C SER A 12 -35.51 -3.03 -29.23
N ALA A 13 -34.82 -1.94 -28.88
CA ALA A 13 -33.37 -1.89 -28.87
C ALA A 13 -32.86 -2.83 -27.76
N LYS A 14 -32.47 -4.06 -28.14
CA LYS A 14 -31.74 -4.96 -27.25
C LYS A 14 -30.36 -4.33 -26.99
N VAL A 15 -30.20 -3.79 -25.80
CA VAL A 15 -28.89 -3.40 -25.26
C VAL A 15 -28.05 -4.67 -25.19
N HIS A 16 -27.11 -4.81 -26.12
CA HIS A 16 -26.04 -5.80 -25.99
C HIS A 16 -25.17 -5.35 -24.81
N PRO A 17 -24.94 -6.20 -23.79
CA PRO A 17 -23.94 -5.89 -22.78
C PRO A 17 -22.59 -5.74 -23.47
N SER A 18 -21.92 -4.64 -23.19
CA SER A 18 -20.54 -4.37 -23.59
C SER A 18 -19.68 -5.54 -23.13
N ASN A 19 -19.03 -6.24 -24.06
CA ASN A 19 -17.95 -7.16 -23.73
C ASN A 19 -16.71 -6.32 -23.36
N ASP A 20 -16.76 -5.62 -22.22
CA ASP A 20 -15.53 -5.21 -21.56
C ASP A 20 -14.93 -6.49 -20.96
N PRO A 21 -13.70 -6.87 -21.31
CA PRO A 21 -13.07 -8.03 -20.68
C PRO A 21 -13.02 -7.77 -19.18
N GLU A 22 -13.64 -8.68 -18.42
CA GLU A 22 -13.58 -8.75 -16.97
C GLU A 22 -12.09 -8.74 -16.58
N LEU A 23 -11.64 -7.60 -16.04
CA LEU A 23 -10.25 -7.39 -15.65
C LEU A 23 -9.96 -8.34 -14.49
N ASP A 24 -9.15 -9.37 -14.75
CA ASP A 24 -8.61 -10.25 -13.72
C ASP A 24 -7.88 -9.41 -12.66
N PRO A 25 -8.38 -9.37 -11.40
CA PRO A 25 -7.75 -8.60 -10.33
C PRO A 25 -6.31 -9.01 -10.05
N ASP A 26 -5.95 -10.27 -10.37
CA ASP A 26 -4.63 -10.84 -10.12
C ASP A 26 -3.67 -10.66 -11.30
N SER A 27 -4.12 -10.10 -12.43
CA SER A 27 -3.25 -9.76 -13.56
C SER A 27 -2.13 -8.76 -13.19
N TYR A 28 -2.32 -8.00 -12.10
CA TYR A 28 -1.33 -7.10 -11.54
C TYR A 28 -0.48 -7.72 -10.43
N ALA A 29 -0.50 -9.05 -10.24
CA ALA A 29 0.39 -9.72 -9.31
C ALA A 29 1.81 -9.21 -9.53
N LEU A 30 2.27 -8.39 -8.59
CA LEU A 30 3.58 -7.77 -8.59
C LEU A 30 4.59 -8.90 -8.41
N GLU A 31 4.97 -9.53 -9.51
CA GLU A 31 6.09 -10.44 -9.52
C GLU A 31 7.27 -9.64 -8.97
N LYS A 32 7.85 -10.16 -7.89
CA LYS A 32 8.81 -9.41 -7.09
C LYS A 32 10.11 -9.31 -7.89
N PHE A 33 10.22 -8.26 -8.72
CA PHE A 33 11.44 -7.91 -9.43
C PHE A 33 12.51 -7.46 -8.42
N ARG A 34 13.18 -8.42 -7.79
CA ARG A 34 14.42 -8.16 -7.07
C ARG A 34 15.54 -8.05 -8.09
N LEU A 35 15.97 -6.83 -8.35
CA LEU A 35 17.25 -6.58 -9.03
C LEU A 35 18.37 -6.95 -8.05
N TYR A 36 19.00 -8.11 -8.26
CA TYR A 36 20.21 -8.52 -7.55
C TYR A 36 21.45 -8.05 -8.31
N GLU A 37 21.53 -6.75 -8.62
CA GLU A 37 22.71 -6.19 -9.26
C GLU A 37 23.52 -5.34 -8.28
N THR A 38 24.84 -5.49 -8.34
CA THR A 38 25.78 -4.63 -7.65
C THR A 38 25.73 -3.22 -8.22
N ARG A 39 26.21 -2.24 -7.44
CA ARG A 39 26.27 -0.85 -7.91
C ARG A 39 27.15 -0.69 -9.17
N ALA A 40 28.15 -1.56 -9.36
CA ALA A 40 29.01 -1.53 -10.54
C ALA A 40 28.28 -2.04 -11.79
N GLU A 41 27.54 -3.13 -11.66
CA GLU A 41 26.71 -3.70 -12.74
C GLU A 41 25.64 -2.72 -13.18
N ILE A 42 24.90 -2.11 -12.24
CA ILE A 42 23.88 -1.10 -12.55
C ILE A 42 24.50 0.07 -13.31
N LYS A 43 25.68 0.56 -12.91
CA LYS A 43 26.37 1.65 -13.61
C LYS A 43 26.74 1.26 -15.04
N SER A 44 27.29 0.07 -15.23
CA SER A 44 27.66 -0.47 -16.54
C SER A 44 26.42 -0.62 -17.44
N LEU A 45 25.33 -1.15 -16.89
CA LEU A 45 24.05 -1.29 -17.58
C LEU A 45 23.50 0.07 -18.03
N LEU A 46 23.45 1.06 -17.13
CA LEU A 46 22.99 2.40 -17.45
C LEU A 46 23.87 3.07 -18.52
N GLN A 47 25.19 2.86 -18.47
CA GLN A 47 26.11 3.37 -19.50
C GLN A 47 25.82 2.75 -20.87
N ARG A 48 25.67 1.43 -20.94
CA ARG A 48 25.33 0.73 -22.20
C ARG A 48 24.01 1.22 -22.78
N ILE A 49 23.00 1.44 -21.93
CA ILE A 49 21.71 2.01 -22.36
C ILE A 49 21.89 3.44 -22.88
N ALA A 50 22.65 4.28 -22.16
CA ALA A 50 22.90 5.65 -22.58
C ALA A 50 23.65 5.72 -23.93
N GLU A 51 24.63 4.85 -24.13
CA GLU A 51 25.38 4.73 -25.39
C GLU A 51 24.49 4.25 -26.54
N GLY A 52 23.64 3.24 -26.30
CA GLY A 52 22.68 2.75 -27.29
C GLY A 52 21.65 3.80 -27.71
N ASN A 53 21.28 4.71 -26.80
CA ASN A 53 20.33 5.79 -27.05
C ASN A 53 20.99 7.13 -27.42
N ARG A 54 22.28 7.14 -27.78
CA ARG A 54 23.01 8.39 -28.07
C ARG A 54 22.36 9.26 -29.14
N ALA A 55 21.65 8.66 -30.10
CA ALA A 55 20.91 9.39 -31.15
C ALA A 55 19.71 10.21 -30.61
N THR A 56 19.23 9.90 -29.40
CA THR A 56 18.11 10.59 -28.74
C THR A 56 18.56 11.23 -27.42
N ASP A 57 19.76 11.82 -27.40
CA ASP A 57 20.42 12.42 -26.23
C ASP A 57 20.77 11.44 -25.09
N GLY A 58 20.72 10.13 -25.35
CA GLY A 58 21.09 9.10 -24.40
C GLY A 58 20.06 8.92 -23.28
N LEU A 59 20.57 8.68 -22.06
CA LEU A 59 19.74 8.55 -20.86
C LEU A 59 19.78 9.85 -20.06
N THR A 60 18.61 10.43 -19.81
CA THR A 60 18.48 11.65 -19.00
C THR A 60 18.13 11.29 -17.56
N PHE A 61 18.87 11.87 -16.61
CA PHE A 61 18.54 11.73 -15.19
C PHE A 61 17.35 12.63 -14.85
N VAL A 62 16.24 12.01 -14.41
CA VAL A 62 15.03 12.74 -14.03
C VAL A 62 15.05 13.12 -12.55
N ALA A 63 15.19 12.14 -11.66
CA ALA A 63 15.17 12.38 -10.22
C ALA A 63 15.78 11.21 -9.43
N LYS A 64 16.30 11.52 -8.23
CA LYS A 64 16.59 10.52 -7.21
C LYS A 64 15.33 10.32 -6.38
N VAL A 65 14.85 9.10 -6.30
CA VAL A 65 13.61 8.76 -5.59
C VAL A 65 13.86 7.70 -4.52
N PHE A 66 12.99 7.68 -3.53
CA PHE A 66 12.95 6.69 -2.46
C PHE A 66 11.86 5.64 -2.68
N GLY A 67 10.91 5.88 -3.58
CA GLY A 67 9.86 4.93 -3.91
C GLY A 67 8.92 5.47 -4.98
N ILE A 68 8.21 4.57 -5.64
CA ILE A 68 7.09 4.89 -6.52
C ILE A 68 5.83 4.61 -5.70
N ALA A 69 5.05 5.65 -5.42
CA ALA A 69 3.81 5.52 -4.66
C ALA A 69 2.65 5.02 -5.53
N GLY A 70 2.70 5.32 -6.84
CA GLY A 70 1.70 4.84 -7.79
C GLY A 70 1.92 5.36 -9.20
N CYS A 71 1.12 4.83 -10.12
CA CYS A 71 0.95 5.32 -11.48
C CYS A 71 -0.54 5.63 -11.67
N ILE A 72 -0.85 6.76 -12.29
CA ILE A 72 -2.23 7.16 -12.55
C ILE A 72 -2.37 7.67 -13.98
N LYS A 73 -3.44 7.25 -14.64
CA LYS A 73 -3.88 7.84 -15.90
C LYS A 73 -5.12 8.69 -15.62
N PHE A 74 -5.11 9.92 -16.11
CA PHE A 74 -6.33 10.73 -16.15
C PHE A 74 -7.03 10.47 -17.48
N LEU A 75 -7.09 11.46 -18.38
CA LEU A 75 -7.68 11.28 -19.69
C LEU A 75 -6.67 10.65 -20.66
N GLU A 76 -5.54 11.33 -20.89
CA GLU A 76 -4.65 10.99 -22.00
C GLU A 76 -3.25 10.57 -21.58
N SER A 77 -2.75 11.10 -20.45
CA SER A 77 -1.37 10.91 -20.02
C SER A 77 -1.27 10.04 -18.78
N TYR A 78 -0.22 9.23 -18.72
CA TYR A 78 0.18 8.53 -17.51
C TYR A 78 1.11 9.40 -16.68
N TYR A 79 0.94 9.35 -15.36
CA TYR A 79 1.75 10.08 -14.40
C TYR A 79 2.29 9.14 -13.34
N LEU A 80 3.54 9.33 -12.95
CA LEU A 80 4.15 8.65 -11.81
C LEU A 80 4.11 9.54 -10.58
N ILE A 81 3.69 8.97 -9.47
CA ILE A 81 3.75 9.59 -8.15
C ILE A 81 5.02 9.07 -7.47
N LEU A 82 6.01 9.94 -7.33
CA LEU A 82 7.34 9.59 -6.84
C LEU A 82 7.55 10.16 -5.44
N VAL A 83 8.13 9.37 -4.54
CA VAL A 83 8.59 9.84 -3.23
C VAL A 83 10.02 10.34 -3.37
N THR A 84 10.23 11.65 -3.26
CA THR A 84 11.55 12.29 -3.47
C THR A 84 12.27 12.60 -2.17
N LYS A 85 11.54 12.72 -1.05
CA LYS A 85 12.12 12.79 0.30
C LYS A 85 11.34 11.94 1.27
N ARG A 86 12.06 11.38 2.24
CA ARG A 86 11.50 10.59 3.34
C ARG A 86 12.18 10.92 4.65
N ARG A 87 11.53 10.63 5.78
CA ARG A 87 12.11 10.70 7.11
C ARG A 87 11.82 9.41 7.86
N GLN A 88 12.84 8.78 8.44
CA GLN A 88 12.62 7.65 9.36
C GLN A 88 11.94 8.18 10.62
N ILE A 89 10.82 7.55 10.99
CA ILE A 89 10.03 7.94 12.17
C ILE A 89 10.13 6.92 13.31
N GLY A 90 10.60 5.70 13.02
CA GLY A 90 10.74 4.66 14.02
C GLY A 90 11.16 3.33 13.40
N ALA A 91 10.98 2.26 14.16
CA ALA A 91 11.17 0.89 13.70
C ALA A 91 10.18 -0.06 14.39
N ILE A 92 9.77 -1.11 13.68
CA ILE A 92 8.98 -2.24 14.22
C ILE A 92 9.81 -3.49 14.04
N CYS A 93 10.12 -4.21 15.12
CA CYS A 93 10.95 -5.42 15.09
C CYS A 93 12.29 -5.24 14.34
N GLY A 94 12.94 -4.08 14.48
CA GLY A 94 14.18 -3.75 13.78
C GLY A 94 14.00 -3.24 12.34
N HIS A 95 12.79 -3.30 11.77
CA HIS A 95 12.50 -2.75 10.45
C HIS A 95 12.16 -1.27 10.51
N ALA A 96 12.94 -0.44 9.81
CA ALA A 96 12.73 1.00 9.78
C ALA A 96 11.40 1.38 9.10
N ILE A 97 10.69 2.33 9.71
CA ILE A 97 9.44 2.93 9.21
C ILE A 97 9.72 4.37 8.80
N TYR A 98 9.22 4.76 7.63
CA TYR A 98 9.49 6.06 7.02
C TYR A 98 8.19 6.78 6.69
N ASN A 99 8.15 8.09 6.95
CA ASN A 99 7.11 8.97 6.40
C ASN A 99 7.63 9.63 5.13
N ILE A 100 6.69 9.88 4.21
CA ILE A 100 6.94 10.72 3.04
C ILE A 100 7.11 12.17 3.52
N LYS A 101 8.13 12.86 2.99
CA LYS A 101 8.38 14.28 3.25
C LYS A 101 8.23 15.15 2.01
N GLU A 102 8.43 14.56 0.85
CA GLU A 102 8.20 15.22 -0.42
C GLU A 102 7.84 14.16 -1.44
N SER A 103 6.88 14.50 -2.30
CA SER A 103 6.48 13.71 -3.45
C SER A 103 6.38 14.58 -4.69
N GLN A 104 6.61 14.00 -5.85
CA GLN A 104 6.52 14.68 -7.14
C GLN A 104 5.68 13.86 -8.10
N LEU A 105 4.83 14.54 -8.87
CA LEU A 105 4.05 13.96 -9.95
C LEU A 105 4.76 14.26 -11.27
N ILE A 106 5.32 13.23 -11.92
CA ILE A 106 5.98 13.39 -13.23
C ILE A 106 5.12 12.76 -14.32
N THR A 107 5.06 13.40 -15.49
CA THR A 107 4.38 12.83 -16.65
C THR A 107 5.29 11.83 -17.34
N ILE A 108 4.77 10.65 -17.67
CA ILE A 108 5.51 9.65 -18.45
C ILE A 108 5.41 10.03 -19.93
N PRO A 109 6.53 10.34 -20.61
CA PRO A 109 6.55 10.68 -22.03
C PRO A 109 5.73 9.70 -22.88
N HIS A 110 4.69 10.19 -23.55
CA HIS A 110 3.84 9.42 -24.45
C HIS A 110 3.37 10.34 -25.59
N VAL A 111 3.06 9.77 -26.75
CA VAL A 111 2.61 10.54 -27.94
C VAL A 111 1.37 11.39 -27.65
N SER A 112 0.52 10.94 -26.73
CA SER A 112 -0.70 11.66 -26.30
C SER A 112 -0.43 12.94 -25.50
N ILE A 113 0.77 13.14 -24.93
CA ILE A 113 1.11 14.36 -24.17
C ILE A 113 1.04 15.61 -25.04
N LYS A 114 1.31 15.48 -26.34
CA LYS A 114 1.28 16.60 -27.29
C LYS A 114 -0.13 16.94 -27.78
N SER A 115 -1.16 16.20 -27.35
CA SER A 115 -2.54 16.50 -27.73
C SER A 115 -3.06 17.72 -26.97
N ASP A 116 -3.96 18.47 -27.61
CA ASP A 116 -4.68 19.57 -26.96
C ASP A 116 -5.43 19.09 -25.70
N LEU A 117 -5.82 17.82 -25.66
CA LEU A 117 -6.53 17.20 -24.56
C LEU A 117 -5.65 17.00 -23.31
N ALA A 118 -4.35 16.72 -23.48
CA ALA A 118 -3.39 16.61 -22.38
C ALA A 118 -3.12 17.96 -21.66
N HIS A 119 -3.49 19.08 -22.29
CA HIS A 119 -3.47 20.41 -21.69
C HIS A 119 -4.88 20.97 -21.44
N SER A 120 -5.91 20.13 -21.56
CA SER A 120 -7.29 20.56 -21.33
C SER A 120 -7.52 21.03 -19.90
N LYS A 121 -8.51 21.92 -19.75
CA LYS A 121 -8.97 22.38 -18.42
C LYS A 121 -9.39 21.20 -17.53
N THR A 122 -9.95 20.15 -18.11
CA THR A 122 -10.39 18.95 -17.40
C THR A 122 -9.21 18.14 -16.87
N GLU A 123 -8.16 17.93 -17.69
CA GLU A 123 -6.92 17.26 -17.26
C GLU A 123 -6.26 18.02 -16.10
N LEU A 124 -6.12 19.35 -16.23
CA LEU A 124 -5.54 20.18 -15.16
C LEU A 124 -6.38 20.14 -13.87
N ARG A 125 -7.72 20.05 -14.00
CA ARG A 125 -8.62 19.89 -12.86
C ARG A 125 -8.37 18.56 -12.15
N TYR A 126 -8.18 17.46 -12.86
CA TYR A 126 -7.86 16.16 -12.24
C TYR A 126 -6.51 16.18 -11.54
N LYS A 127 -5.48 16.80 -12.15
CA LYS A 127 -4.18 17.00 -11.50
C LYS A 127 -4.31 17.77 -10.19
N LYS A 128 -5.10 18.85 -10.19
CA LYS A 128 -5.35 19.67 -9.00
C LYS A 128 -6.10 18.89 -7.92
N LEU A 129 -7.06 18.05 -8.32
CA LEU A 129 -7.79 17.20 -7.39
C LEU A 129 -6.87 16.16 -6.74
N LEU A 130 -6.01 15.49 -7.53
CA LEU A 130 -5.03 14.56 -6.96
C LEU A 130 -4.04 15.28 -6.03
N SER A 131 -3.62 16.49 -6.41
CA SER A 131 -2.68 17.30 -5.62
C SER A 131 -3.27 17.81 -4.30
N SER A 132 -4.58 17.69 -4.07
CA SER A 132 -5.19 18.01 -2.77
C SER A 132 -4.90 16.94 -1.71
N VAL A 133 -4.52 15.72 -2.14
CA VAL A 133 -4.09 14.65 -1.24
C VAL A 133 -2.66 14.91 -0.82
N ASP A 134 -2.49 15.28 0.45
CA ASP A 134 -1.18 15.56 1.03
C ASP A 134 -0.49 14.25 1.44
N LEU A 135 0.39 13.76 0.56
CA LEU A 135 1.16 12.54 0.83
C LEU A 135 2.14 12.69 1.99
N THR A 136 2.39 13.89 2.52
CA THR A 136 3.30 14.07 3.66
C THR A 136 2.64 13.81 5.01
N LYS A 137 1.31 13.66 5.03
CA LYS A 137 0.50 13.40 6.22
C LYS A 137 -0.02 11.97 6.19
N ASP A 138 0.20 11.24 7.27
CA ASP A 138 -0.37 9.90 7.51
C ASP A 138 0.05 8.80 6.52
N PHE A 139 0.87 9.09 5.50
CA PHE A 139 1.50 8.08 4.66
C PHE A 139 2.86 7.67 5.21
N SER A 140 2.91 6.41 5.68
CA SER A 140 4.11 5.73 6.13
C SER A 140 4.39 4.52 5.25
N TYR A 141 5.63 4.05 5.20
CA TYR A 141 5.99 2.79 4.56
C TYR A 141 7.26 2.18 5.16
N SER A 142 7.48 0.89 4.90
CA SER A 142 8.75 0.22 5.14
C SER A 142 9.11 -0.61 3.92
N TYR A 143 10.40 -0.68 3.59
CA TYR A 143 10.87 -1.51 2.47
C TYR A 143 10.89 -3.01 2.81
N THR A 144 10.91 -3.33 4.11
CA THR A 144 11.17 -4.68 4.60
C THR A 144 10.07 -5.21 5.51
N TYR A 145 9.06 -4.40 5.81
CA TYR A 145 7.97 -4.78 6.72
C TYR A 145 6.60 -4.40 6.14
N PRO A 146 5.65 -5.32 6.01
CA PRO A 146 4.29 -5.03 5.53
C PRO A 146 3.47 -4.28 6.58
N ILE A 147 3.64 -2.95 6.65
CA ILE A 147 2.96 -2.12 7.66
C ILE A 147 1.43 -2.08 7.52
N MET A 148 0.90 -2.43 6.34
CA MET A 148 -0.54 -2.48 6.09
C MET A 148 -1.20 -3.76 6.61
N GLN A 149 -0.40 -4.72 7.06
CA GLN A 149 -0.88 -5.95 7.69
C GLN A 149 -0.71 -5.86 9.19
N SER A 150 -1.63 -6.49 9.93
CA SER A 150 -1.50 -6.58 11.38
C SER A 150 -0.28 -7.41 11.75
N LEU A 151 0.27 -7.18 12.95
CA LEU A 151 1.38 -7.98 13.46
C LEU A 151 1.03 -9.47 13.51
N GLN A 152 -0.21 -9.82 13.88
CA GLN A 152 -0.64 -11.22 13.92
C GLN A 152 -0.51 -11.89 12.54
N LYS A 153 -0.87 -11.18 11.47
CA LYS A 153 -0.77 -11.68 10.10
C LYS A 153 0.68 -11.75 9.60
N ASN A 154 1.53 -10.81 10.02
CA ASN A 154 2.95 -10.83 9.65
C ASN A 154 3.76 -11.93 10.35
N VAL A 155 3.29 -12.42 11.51
CA VAL A 155 3.97 -13.46 12.30
C VAL A 155 3.35 -14.85 12.09
N SER A 156 2.14 -14.94 11.52
CA SER A 156 1.56 -16.24 11.18
C SER A 156 2.40 -16.93 10.10
N PRO A 157 2.78 -18.22 10.27
CA PRO A 157 3.44 -18.97 9.22
C PRO A 157 2.49 -19.07 8.02
N SER A 158 2.82 -18.40 6.92
CA SER A 158 2.07 -18.54 5.68
C SER A 158 2.38 -19.90 5.07
N GLU A 159 1.35 -20.71 4.80
CA GLU A 159 1.47 -22.04 4.18
C GLU A 159 1.95 -21.95 2.71
N ASP A 160 1.79 -20.80 2.08
CA ASP A 160 2.46 -20.47 0.82
C ASP A 160 3.78 -19.76 1.12
N GLY A 161 4.86 -20.22 0.49
CA GLY A 161 6.26 -19.80 0.67
C GLY A 161 6.60 -18.34 0.31
N GLY A 162 5.75 -17.38 0.69
CA GLY A 162 5.97 -15.95 0.58
C GLY A 162 6.51 -15.38 1.89
N MET A 163 7.83 -15.19 1.95
CA MET A 163 8.56 -14.49 3.02
C MET A 163 8.46 -15.15 4.40
N SER A 164 9.42 -16.04 4.69
CA SER A 164 9.93 -16.14 6.06
C SER A 164 10.52 -14.78 6.43
N PHE A 165 9.72 -13.94 7.09
CA PHE A 165 10.27 -12.81 7.82
C PHE A 165 11.13 -13.45 8.90
N GLN A 166 12.45 -13.36 8.76
CA GLN A 166 13.38 -13.62 9.85
C GLN A 166 13.19 -12.50 10.88
N THR A 167 12.04 -12.54 11.57
CA THR A 167 12.07 -12.34 13.00
C THR A 167 13.11 -13.35 13.46
N GLN A 168 14.23 -12.90 14.03
CA GLN A 168 14.95 -13.79 14.94
C GLN A 168 13.92 -14.13 16.01
N GLU A 169 13.24 -15.27 15.82
CA GLU A 169 12.35 -15.83 16.83
C GLU A 169 13.17 -15.83 18.11
N PRO A 170 12.71 -15.15 19.16
CA PRO A 170 13.39 -15.20 20.43
C PRO A 170 13.43 -16.66 20.85
N ASN A 171 14.63 -17.24 20.92
CA ASN A 171 14.83 -18.64 21.34
C ASN A 171 14.29 -18.89 22.75
N ASN A 172 13.96 -17.82 23.50
CA ASN A 172 13.42 -17.86 24.84
C ASN A 172 12.30 -16.82 25.05
N TRP A 173 11.28 -17.20 25.82
CA TRP A 173 10.18 -16.33 26.28
C TRP A 173 10.67 -15.06 27.00
N SER A 174 11.92 -15.07 27.49
CA SER A 174 12.62 -13.95 28.11
C SER A 174 13.13 -12.88 27.16
N ASP A 175 12.91 -13.02 25.84
CA ASP A 175 13.45 -12.08 24.84
C ASP A 175 12.32 -11.32 24.11
N LEU A 176 11.05 -11.65 24.39
CA LEU A 176 9.90 -10.88 23.90
C LEU A 176 9.80 -9.51 24.60
N PRO A 177 9.39 -8.44 23.89
CA PRO A 177 9.07 -7.16 24.49
C PRO A 177 8.04 -7.29 25.62
N ASP A 178 8.24 -6.55 26.72
CA ASP A 178 7.42 -6.64 27.94
C ASP A 178 5.92 -6.49 27.70
N ILE A 179 5.53 -5.73 26.68
CA ILE A 179 4.13 -5.49 26.33
C ILE A 179 3.40 -6.78 25.91
N LEU A 180 4.12 -7.75 25.32
CA LEU A 180 3.59 -9.05 24.93
C LEU A 180 3.60 -10.06 26.10
N ARG A 181 4.53 -9.90 27.07
CA ARG A 181 4.56 -10.78 28.27
C ARG A 181 3.40 -10.55 29.23
N ARG A 182 2.88 -9.32 29.29
CA ARG A 182 1.80 -8.96 30.21
C ARG A 182 0.45 -9.58 29.83
N GLY A 183 0.23 -9.91 28.56
CA GLY A 183 -1.01 -10.54 28.09
C GLY A 183 -1.19 -12.00 28.54
N VAL A 184 -0.09 -12.74 28.70
CA VAL A 184 -0.13 -14.19 28.99
C VAL A 184 -0.35 -14.48 30.48
N LYS A 185 0.06 -13.60 31.39
CA LYS A 185 0.02 -13.85 32.84
C LYS A 185 -1.35 -13.60 33.51
N ASN A 186 -2.34 -13.10 32.78
CA ASN A 186 -3.65 -12.78 33.35
C ASN A 186 -4.72 -13.87 33.17
N GLY A 187 -4.38 -15.02 32.58
CA GLY A 187 -5.32 -16.13 32.33
C GLY A 187 -5.33 -17.26 33.38
N SER A 188 -4.50 -17.22 34.43
CA SER A 188 -4.29 -18.39 35.30
C SER A 188 -4.23 -18.06 36.80
N ARG A 189 -5.09 -17.16 37.29
CA ARG A 189 -5.36 -17.00 38.72
C ARG A 189 -6.85 -16.77 38.98
N SER A 190 -7.65 -17.81 38.78
CA SER A 190 -8.95 -17.92 39.44
C SER A 190 -9.27 -19.39 39.69
N GLY A 191 -9.13 -19.78 40.95
CA GLY A 191 -9.47 -21.12 41.41
C GLY A 191 -8.35 -21.70 42.25
N GLN A 192 -8.35 -21.35 43.54
CA GLN A 192 -8.17 -22.28 44.67
C GLN A 192 -7.48 -21.59 45.84
N GLU A 193 -8.25 -20.94 46.71
CA GLU A 193 -7.85 -20.83 48.12
C GLU A 193 -9.05 -20.92 49.07
N ARG A 194 -9.12 -22.13 49.66
CA ARG A 194 -9.76 -22.60 50.88
C ARG A 194 -10.30 -21.53 51.84
N GLY A 195 -11.63 -21.51 51.99
CA GLY A 195 -12.29 -20.99 53.19
C GLY A 195 -12.20 -21.99 54.35
N LYS A 196 -11.40 -21.68 55.37
CA LYS A 196 -11.57 -22.19 56.73
C LYS A 196 -11.30 -21.07 57.73
N HIS A 197 -12.24 -20.95 58.67
CA HIS A 197 -12.18 -20.27 59.98
C HIS A 197 -12.44 -18.77 60.04
N GLY A 198 -13.34 -18.41 60.98
CA GLY A 198 -13.32 -17.10 61.62
C GLY A 198 -14.65 -16.37 61.74
N ARG A 199 -15.61 -16.92 62.51
CA ARG A 199 -16.66 -16.10 63.14
C ARG A 199 -15.98 -14.97 63.94
N LYS A 200 -16.28 -13.71 63.62
CA LYS A 200 -16.41 -12.63 64.61
C LYS A 200 -17.24 -11.50 64.00
N ARG A 201 -18.48 -11.38 64.49
CA ARG A 201 -19.32 -10.19 64.32
C ARG A 201 -18.74 -9.12 65.24
N GLN A 202 -18.39 -7.96 64.71
CA GLN A 202 -18.33 -6.72 65.47
C GLN A 202 -19.35 -5.77 64.84
N PHE A 203 -20.45 -5.55 65.56
CA PHE A 203 -21.33 -4.40 65.38
C PHE A 203 -20.68 -3.24 66.14
N LEU A 204 -20.55 -2.10 65.48
CA LEU A 204 -20.27 -0.83 66.17
C LEU A 204 -21.11 0.29 65.53
N GLY A 205 -21.90 0.94 66.37
CA GLY A 205 -22.36 2.32 66.21
C GLY A 205 -23.75 2.51 65.60
N LYS A 206 -24.75 2.85 66.43
CA LYS A 206 -25.00 4.25 66.81
C LYS A 206 -26.11 4.33 67.86
N GLU A 207 -25.77 4.94 68.99
CA GLU A 207 -26.69 5.62 69.92
C GLU A 207 -27.04 6.98 69.29
N ASP A 208 -28.34 7.23 69.12
CA ASP A 208 -29.10 8.34 69.74
C ASP A 208 -30.57 8.21 69.32
#